data_AF-A0AA97F643-F1
#
_entry.id   AF-A0AA97F643-F1
#
_cell.length_a   1.000
_cell.length_b   1.000
_cell.length_c   1.000
_cell.angle_alpha   90.00
_cell.angle_beta   90.00
_cell.angle_gamma   90.00
#
_symmetry.space_group_name_H-M   'P 1'
#
loop_
_entity.id
_entity.type
_entity.pdbx_description
1 polymer ?
#
loop_
_entity_poly.entity_id
_entity_poly.type
_entity_poly.pdbx_seq_one_letter_code
_entity_poly.pdbx_strand_id
1 'polypeptide(L)'
;MIRKFTLPLTVLAMTATLNAPTQVFAQETEAEAEASEATDAELAKFLEIFKVEDDGAPIEPDQLARAETVAVKLLPDGSYQKMMAETMSTVIEPMLGSIDQMPLSAITTFAGISEDEISPPDDATIKDLMEIVDPHFADRQQAMFKSVFDILIELSDEVEPAIRDGLAKAYARRFTGEELDDISTFLSTDTGAKFGAESLAVYSSREVIGASMEVMPKFLERFLGQMQNAEELMGDIPPQRTYGDLSELEKKRLAQLLGVDVEDLGPRETGQGDYETEAEPES
;
A
#
# COMPACT_ATOMS: atom_id res chain seq x y z
N MET A 1 32.14 -82.08 -24.74
CA MET A 1 31.99 -81.08 -25.84
C MET A 1 32.29 -79.71 -25.22
N ILE A 2 33.50 -79.15 -25.32
CA ILE A 2 34.10 -78.41 -26.46
C ILE A 2 33.19 -77.20 -26.80
N ARG A 3 33.52 -75.91 -26.65
CA ARG A 3 34.75 -75.10 -26.92
C ARG A 3 34.62 -73.75 -26.15
N LYS A 4 35.60 -73.32 -25.33
CA LYS A 4 36.69 -72.31 -25.56
C LYS A 4 36.21 -70.84 -25.67
N PHE A 5 36.79 -69.79 -25.07
CA PHE A 5 38.21 -69.40 -24.91
C PHE A 5 38.31 -68.17 -23.92
N THR A 6 39.35 -68.11 -23.05
CA THR A 6 40.09 -66.91 -22.49
C THR A 6 39.35 -65.74 -21.80
N LEU A 7 39.85 -65.03 -20.77
CA LEU A 7 41.20 -64.73 -20.24
C LEU A 7 41.04 -64.26 -18.74
N PRO A 8 42.08 -64.33 -17.88
CA PRO A 8 41.93 -64.17 -16.43
C PRO A 8 42.35 -62.80 -15.85
N LEU A 9 41.77 -62.50 -14.67
CA LEU A 9 42.34 -61.77 -13.52
C LEU A 9 42.74 -60.29 -13.69
N THR A 10 41.87 -59.36 -13.26
CA THR A 10 42.28 -58.24 -12.41
C THR A 10 41.09 -57.77 -11.55
N VAL A 11 41.33 -57.72 -10.25
CA VAL A 11 40.48 -57.07 -9.25
C VAL A 11 40.38 -55.58 -9.60
N LEU A 12 39.17 -55.04 -9.77
CA LEU A 12 38.94 -53.60 -9.69
C LEU A 12 37.67 -53.35 -8.88
N ALA A 13 37.86 -52.51 -7.88
CA ALA A 13 36.88 -52.08 -6.91
C ALA A 13 35.56 -51.63 -7.56
N MET A 14 34.44 -51.99 -6.94
CA MET A 14 33.22 -51.20 -7.05
C MET A 14 33.47 -49.83 -6.42
N THR A 15 34.00 -48.90 -7.19
CA THR A 15 33.74 -47.48 -7.01
C THR A 15 32.67 -47.10 -8.01
N ALA A 16 31.41 -47.36 -7.66
CA ALA A 16 30.30 -46.67 -8.28
C ALA A 16 30.35 -45.22 -7.78
N THR A 17 30.58 -44.33 -8.73
CA THR A 17 30.73 -42.88 -8.61
C THR A 17 29.57 -42.23 -7.85
N LEU A 18 29.86 -41.64 -6.68
CA LEU A 18 29.05 -40.58 -6.10
C LEU A 18 29.37 -39.30 -6.88
N ASN A 19 28.60 -39.01 -7.92
CA ASN A 19 28.70 -37.77 -8.68
C ASN A 19 27.39 -36.99 -8.51
N ALA A 20 27.30 -36.16 -7.45
CA ALA A 20 26.45 -34.97 -7.33
C ALA A 20 26.47 -34.48 -5.87
N PRO A 21 27.01 -33.27 -5.61
CA PRO A 21 26.20 -32.30 -4.85
C PRO A 21 26.08 -30.95 -5.57
N THR A 22 26.71 -30.77 -6.74
CA THR A 22 26.78 -29.47 -7.43
C THR A 22 25.48 -29.05 -8.13
N GLN A 23 24.55 -29.98 -8.39
CA GLN A 23 23.28 -29.66 -9.08
C GLN A 23 22.18 -29.16 -8.13
N VAL A 24 22.22 -29.53 -6.84
CA VAL A 24 21.18 -29.13 -5.88
C VAL A 24 21.35 -27.66 -5.47
N PHE A 25 22.61 -27.22 -5.25
CA PHE A 25 22.90 -25.80 -4.96
C PHE A 25 22.69 -24.87 -6.16
N ALA A 26 22.97 -25.32 -7.39
CA ALA A 26 22.72 -24.50 -8.58
C ALA A 26 21.21 -24.28 -8.81
N GLN A 27 20.39 -25.30 -8.55
CA GLN A 27 18.95 -25.25 -8.76
C GLN A 27 18.21 -24.44 -7.68
N GLU A 28 18.70 -24.42 -6.42
CA GLU A 28 18.20 -23.49 -5.40
C GLU A 28 18.59 -22.04 -5.69
N THR A 29 19.81 -21.79 -6.18
CA THR A 29 20.28 -20.43 -6.52
C THR A 29 19.59 -19.88 -7.76
N GLU A 30 19.32 -20.73 -8.77
CA GLU A 30 18.54 -20.37 -9.96
C GLU A 30 17.05 -20.18 -9.62
N ALA A 31 16.46 -21.00 -8.75
CA ALA A 31 15.07 -20.83 -8.32
C ALA A 31 14.86 -19.59 -7.42
N GLU A 32 15.82 -19.24 -6.55
CA GLU A 32 15.80 -17.97 -5.80
C GLU A 32 16.01 -16.76 -6.71
N ALA A 33 16.89 -16.87 -7.71
CA ALA A 33 17.10 -15.80 -8.69
C ALA A 33 15.88 -15.61 -9.60
N GLU A 34 15.27 -16.69 -10.10
CA GLU A 34 14.05 -16.64 -10.92
C GLU A 34 12.84 -16.18 -10.11
N ALA A 35 12.72 -16.56 -8.82
CA ALA A 35 11.67 -16.07 -7.93
C ALA A 35 11.86 -14.58 -7.61
N SER A 36 13.09 -14.13 -7.36
CA SER A 36 13.42 -12.70 -7.18
C SER A 36 13.12 -11.90 -8.44
N GLU A 37 13.48 -12.42 -9.60
CA GLU A 37 13.26 -11.77 -10.90
C GLU A 37 11.78 -11.73 -11.28
N ALA A 38 11.01 -12.77 -10.91
CA ALA A 38 9.55 -12.79 -11.05
C ALA A 38 8.87 -11.77 -10.13
N THR A 39 9.30 -11.66 -8.87
CA THR A 39 8.79 -10.63 -7.95
C THR A 39 9.16 -9.22 -8.39
N ASP A 40 10.36 -9.03 -8.95
CA ASP A 40 10.81 -7.75 -9.49
C ASP A 40 10.02 -7.36 -10.75
N ALA A 41 9.71 -8.32 -11.62
CA ALA A 41 8.90 -8.10 -12.81
C ALA A 41 7.43 -7.79 -12.49
N GLU A 42 6.86 -8.43 -11.47
CA GLU A 42 5.51 -8.14 -10.98
C GLU A 42 5.45 -6.78 -10.28
N LEU A 43 6.44 -6.45 -9.46
CA LEU A 43 6.60 -5.12 -8.86
C LEU A 43 6.76 -4.05 -9.93
N ALA A 44 7.56 -4.29 -10.97
CA ALA A 44 7.75 -3.35 -12.08
C ALA A 44 6.43 -3.11 -12.85
N LYS A 45 5.65 -4.16 -13.12
CA LYS A 45 4.31 -4.03 -13.73
C LYS A 45 3.32 -3.29 -12.82
N PHE A 46 3.38 -3.53 -11.50
CA PHE A 46 2.57 -2.79 -10.54
C PHE A 46 2.96 -1.30 -10.52
N LEU A 47 4.25 -0.99 -10.49
CA LEU A 47 4.77 0.38 -10.56
C LEU A 47 4.45 1.07 -11.89
N GLU A 48 4.35 0.32 -13.00
CA GLU A 48 3.92 0.85 -14.30
C GLU A 48 2.48 1.40 -14.27
N ILE A 49 1.60 0.82 -13.44
CA ILE A 49 0.22 1.33 -13.23
C ILE A 49 0.24 2.70 -12.52
N PHE A 50 1.23 2.96 -11.67
CA PHE A 50 1.41 4.23 -10.96
C PHE A 50 2.28 5.23 -11.72
N LYS A 51 2.81 4.86 -12.88
CA LYS A 51 3.58 5.78 -13.71
C LYS A 51 2.62 6.80 -14.30
N VAL A 52 2.62 7.99 -13.71
CA VAL A 52 1.91 9.14 -14.26
C VAL A 52 2.56 9.49 -15.60
N GLU A 53 1.82 9.34 -16.69
CA GLU A 53 2.25 9.82 -18.01
C GLU A 53 2.46 11.34 -17.93
N ASP A 54 3.61 11.82 -18.40
CA ASP A 54 3.86 13.26 -18.47
C ASP A 54 3.00 13.85 -19.60
N ASP A 55 1.79 14.26 -19.24
CA ASP A 55 0.77 14.83 -20.12
C ASP A 55 0.99 16.32 -20.43
N GLY A 56 2.05 16.91 -19.86
CA GLY A 56 2.34 18.32 -19.99
C GLY A 56 2.96 18.71 -21.33
N ALA A 57 2.58 19.88 -21.84
CA ALA A 57 3.30 20.53 -22.92
C ALA A 57 4.80 20.68 -22.57
N PRO A 58 5.71 20.68 -23.57
CA PRO A 58 7.14 20.89 -23.34
C PRO A 58 7.37 22.16 -22.51
N ILE A 59 8.19 22.05 -21.47
CA ILE A 59 8.58 23.19 -20.63
C ILE A 59 9.85 23.81 -21.24
N GLU A 60 9.81 25.11 -21.48
CA GLU A 60 10.99 25.83 -21.96
C GLU A 60 12.15 25.77 -20.93
N PRO A 61 13.40 25.55 -21.35
CA PRO A 61 14.53 25.37 -20.43
C PRO A 61 14.72 26.54 -19.44
N ASP A 62 14.57 27.78 -19.93
CA ASP A 62 14.71 28.98 -19.09
C ASP A 62 13.59 29.07 -18.04
N GLN A 63 12.39 28.61 -18.39
CA GLN A 63 11.25 28.57 -17.49
C GLN A 63 11.44 27.50 -16.40
N LEU A 64 11.96 26.33 -16.79
CA LEU A 64 12.30 25.27 -15.85
C LEU A 64 13.39 25.72 -14.86
N ALA A 65 14.46 26.36 -15.32
CA ALA A 65 15.53 26.84 -14.45
C ALA A 65 15.06 27.85 -13.40
N ARG A 66 14.12 28.74 -13.76
CA ARG A 66 13.48 29.65 -12.78
C ARG A 66 12.66 28.88 -11.76
N ALA A 67 11.90 27.89 -12.19
CA ALA A 67 11.07 27.08 -11.31
C ALA A 67 11.90 26.16 -10.39
N GLU A 68 13.03 25.64 -10.86
CA GLU A 68 14.00 24.90 -10.04
C GLU A 68 14.52 25.78 -8.89
N THR A 69 14.79 27.05 -9.15
CA THR A 69 15.21 28.01 -8.12
C THR A 69 14.14 28.18 -7.04
N VAL A 70 12.86 28.22 -7.43
CA VAL A 70 11.73 28.25 -6.50
C VAL A 70 11.62 26.94 -5.72
N ALA A 71 11.71 25.79 -6.40
CA ALA A 71 11.57 24.47 -5.80
C ALA A 71 12.64 24.19 -4.74
N VAL A 72 13.91 24.55 -5.00
CA VAL A 72 15.02 24.44 -4.01
C VAL A 72 14.73 25.25 -2.75
N LYS A 73 14.07 26.41 -2.87
CA LYS A 73 13.75 27.27 -1.72
C LYS A 73 12.52 26.80 -0.95
N LEU A 74 11.56 26.18 -1.63
CA LEU A 74 10.37 25.59 -1.01
C LEU A 74 10.68 24.29 -0.29
N LEU A 75 11.55 23.47 -0.87
CA LEU A 75 12.01 22.20 -0.30
C LEU A 75 13.54 22.19 -0.22
N PRO A 76 14.13 22.91 0.75
CA PRO A 76 15.57 22.85 1.03
C PRO A 76 16.03 21.45 1.41
N ASP A 77 17.32 21.18 1.27
CA ASP A 77 17.93 19.90 1.63
C ASP A 77 17.54 19.44 3.05
N GLY A 78 17.00 18.23 3.16
CA GLY A 78 16.59 17.59 4.42
C GLY A 78 15.27 18.09 4.98
N SER A 79 14.55 18.95 4.26
CA SER A 79 13.24 19.45 4.68
C SER A 79 12.19 18.35 4.65
N TYR A 80 12.29 17.42 3.70
CA TYR A 80 11.42 16.25 3.63
C TYR A 80 11.65 15.32 4.83
N GLN A 81 12.91 15.04 5.17
CA GLN A 81 13.28 14.27 6.36
C GLN A 81 12.73 14.90 7.65
N LYS A 82 12.91 16.23 7.82
CA LYS A 82 12.39 16.97 8.98
C LYS A 82 10.87 16.85 9.07
N MET A 83 10.17 17.04 7.96
CA MET A 83 8.70 16.93 7.90
C MET A 83 8.22 15.52 8.28
N MET A 84 8.90 14.47 7.81
CA MET A 84 8.58 13.08 8.18
C MET A 84 8.80 12.83 9.67
N ALA A 85 9.91 13.31 10.24
CA ALA A 85 10.19 13.20 11.67
C ALA A 85 9.17 13.94 12.52
N GLU A 86 8.77 15.13 12.11
CA GLU A 86 7.75 15.92 12.79
C GLU A 86 6.38 15.24 12.73
N THR A 87 6.01 14.68 11.58
CA THR A 87 4.77 13.91 11.41
C THR A 87 4.74 12.68 12.32
N MET A 88 5.85 11.94 12.40
CA MET A 88 5.97 10.79 13.29
C MET A 88 5.70 11.17 14.75
N SER A 89 6.43 12.18 15.24
CA SER A 89 6.31 12.62 16.64
C SER A 89 4.96 13.27 16.97
N THR A 90 4.35 13.97 16.02
CA THR A 90 3.15 14.80 16.28
C THR A 90 1.83 14.05 16.02
N VAL A 91 1.85 13.11 15.06
CA VAL A 91 0.64 12.40 14.59
C VAL A 91 0.69 10.92 14.95
N ILE A 92 1.74 10.21 14.55
CA ILE A 92 1.79 8.74 14.64
C ILE A 92 2.00 8.28 16.09
N GLU A 93 2.99 8.84 16.80
CA GLU A 93 3.27 8.46 18.19
C GLU A 93 2.05 8.65 19.12
N PRO A 94 1.34 9.79 19.10
CA PRO A 94 0.11 9.94 19.90
C PRO A 94 -1.02 9.00 19.49
N MET A 95 -1.14 8.70 18.19
CA MET A 95 -2.15 7.75 17.70
C MET A 95 -1.89 6.34 18.23
N LEU A 96 -0.64 5.87 18.20
CA LEU A 96 -0.25 4.58 18.75
C LEU A 96 -0.55 4.49 20.26
N GLY A 97 -0.19 5.54 21.02
CA GLY A 97 -0.52 5.60 22.44
C GLY A 97 -2.04 5.66 22.73
N SER A 98 -2.85 6.05 21.76
CA SER A 98 -4.32 6.06 21.89
C SER A 98 -4.93 4.67 21.67
N ILE A 99 -4.31 3.83 20.82
CA ILE A 99 -4.75 2.45 20.59
C ILE A 99 -4.62 1.63 21.88
N ASP A 100 -3.53 1.80 22.61
CA ASP A 100 -3.31 1.10 23.89
C ASP A 100 -4.43 1.37 24.91
N GLN A 101 -5.04 2.56 24.85
CA GLN A 101 -6.11 3.00 25.75
C GLN A 101 -7.51 2.65 25.24
N MET A 102 -7.61 1.99 24.08
CA MET A 102 -8.90 1.61 23.54
C MET A 102 -9.55 0.51 24.40
N PRO A 103 -10.84 0.64 24.73
CA PRO A 103 -11.54 -0.39 25.48
C PRO A 103 -11.71 -1.65 24.63
N LEU A 104 -11.59 -2.83 25.24
CA LEU A 104 -11.74 -4.11 24.54
C LEU A 104 -13.13 -4.28 23.92
N SER A 105 -14.15 -3.66 24.49
CA SER A 105 -15.52 -3.64 23.94
C SER A 105 -15.59 -2.98 22.56
N ALA A 106 -14.75 -1.97 22.28
CA ALA A 106 -14.70 -1.36 20.96
C ALA A 106 -14.15 -2.33 19.89
N ILE A 107 -13.28 -3.26 20.27
CA ILE A 107 -12.76 -4.29 19.36
C ILE A 107 -13.84 -5.33 19.07
N THR A 108 -14.59 -5.80 20.07
CA THR A 108 -15.64 -6.81 19.85
C THR A 108 -16.73 -6.28 18.92
N THR A 109 -17.12 -5.01 19.09
CA THR A 109 -18.02 -4.31 18.15
C THR A 109 -17.45 -4.24 16.73
N PHE A 110 -16.17 -3.89 16.57
CA PHE A 110 -15.55 -3.78 15.25
C PHE A 110 -15.31 -5.15 14.59
N ALA A 111 -14.98 -6.17 15.37
CA ALA A 111 -14.73 -7.53 14.92
C ALA A 111 -16.01 -8.33 14.63
N GLY A 112 -17.19 -7.74 14.88
CA GLY A 112 -18.49 -8.40 14.69
C GLY A 112 -18.73 -9.56 15.64
N ILE A 113 -18.05 -9.58 16.80
CA ILE A 113 -18.24 -10.59 17.84
C ILE A 113 -19.43 -10.13 18.69
N SER A 114 -20.46 -10.96 18.80
CA SER A 114 -21.65 -10.63 19.59
C SER A 114 -21.27 -10.49 21.06
N GLU A 115 -21.81 -9.48 21.76
CA GLU A 115 -21.56 -9.24 23.20
C GLU A 115 -21.93 -10.48 24.06
N ASP A 116 -22.79 -11.35 23.52
CA ASP A 116 -23.24 -12.60 24.10
C ASP A 116 -22.14 -13.68 24.16
N GLU A 117 -21.15 -13.62 23.26
CA GLU A 117 -20.04 -14.57 23.20
C GLU A 117 -18.86 -14.14 24.09
N ILE A 118 -18.56 -12.85 24.13
CA ILE A 118 -17.46 -12.28 24.92
C ILE A 118 -17.86 -10.89 25.44
N SER A 119 -18.00 -10.78 26.76
CA SER A 119 -18.26 -9.50 27.46
C SER A 119 -17.03 -9.12 28.28
N PRO A 120 -16.10 -8.31 27.73
CA PRO A 120 -14.97 -7.80 28.49
C PRO A 120 -15.45 -6.77 29.54
N PRO A 121 -14.74 -6.63 30.68
CA PRO A 121 -15.02 -5.55 31.64
C PRO A 121 -14.96 -4.17 30.99
N ASP A 122 -15.83 -3.25 31.42
CA ASP A 122 -15.94 -1.88 30.86
C ASP A 122 -14.63 -1.07 30.92
N ASP A 123 -13.76 -1.39 31.87
CA ASP A 123 -12.47 -0.74 32.09
C ASP A 123 -11.28 -1.51 31.48
N ALA A 124 -11.52 -2.69 30.90
CA ALA A 124 -10.46 -3.49 30.30
C ALA A 124 -10.04 -2.90 28.96
N THR A 125 -8.75 -2.61 28.84
CA THR A 125 -8.13 -2.00 27.65
C THR A 125 -7.32 -3.01 26.85
N ILE A 126 -6.98 -2.64 25.61
CA ILE A 126 -6.01 -3.39 24.80
C ILE A 126 -4.71 -3.59 25.56
N LYS A 127 -4.24 -2.56 26.28
CA LYS A 127 -3.04 -2.65 27.10
C LYS A 127 -3.14 -3.75 28.15
N ASP A 128 -4.25 -3.88 28.87
CA ASP A 128 -4.42 -4.90 29.91
C ASP A 128 -4.37 -6.32 29.32
N LEU A 129 -4.95 -6.52 28.13
CA LEU A 129 -4.85 -7.78 27.40
C LEU A 129 -3.40 -8.05 26.96
N MET A 130 -2.73 -7.04 26.41
CA MET A 130 -1.38 -7.18 25.89
C MET A 130 -0.36 -7.39 27.01
N GLU A 131 -0.51 -6.80 28.19
CA GLU A 131 0.35 -7.09 29.35
C GLU A 131 0.36 -8.58 29.73
N ILE A 132 -0.74 -9.30 29.44
CA ILE A 132 -0.86 -10.74 29.70
C ILE A 132 -0.28 -11.57 28.54
N VAL A 133 -0.68 -11.24 27.30
CA VAL A 133 -0.31 -12.02 26.10
C VAL A 133 1.15 -11.77 25.69
N ASP A 134 1.59 -10.53 25.83
CA ASP A 134 2.89 -10.03 25.42
C ASP A 134 3.34 -8.85 26.31
N PRO A 135 3.99 -9.12 27.45
CA PRO A 135 4.48 -8.09 28.37
C PRO A 135 5.44 -7.07 27.73
N HIS A 136 5.99 -7.35 26.54
CA HIS A 136 6.88 -6.48 25.77
C HIS A 136 6.25 -5.98 24.47
N PHE A 137 4.92 -6.02 24.34
CA PHE A 137 4.19 -5.63 23.14
C PHE A 137 4.52 -4.19 22.72
N ALA A 138 4.45 -3.25 23.66
CA ALA A 138 4.76 -1.84 23.40
C ALA A 138 6.21 -1.65 22.90
N ASP A 139 7.18 -2.33 23.54
CA ASP A 139 8.59 -2.29 23.13
C ASP A 139 8.78 -2.84 21.71
N ARG A 140 8.10 -3.95 21.38
CA ARG A 140 8.16 -4.56 20.04
C ARG A 140 7.50 -3.70 18.98
N GLN A 141 6.32 -3.17 19.26
CA GLN A 141 5.61 -2.26 18.36
C GLN A 141 6.47 -1.03 18.08
N GLN A 142 7.02 -0.39 19.12
CA GLN A 142 7.91 0.76 18.97
C GLN A 142 9.16 0.42 18.15
N ALA A 143 9.80 -0.73 18.41
CA ALA A 143 10.96 -1.16 17.64
C ALA A 143 10.62 -1.41 16.16
N MET A 144 9.48 -2.03 15.87
CA MET A 144 9.01 -2.27 14.51
C MET A 144 8.71 -0.95 13.78
N PHE A 145 7.93 -0.06 14.39
CA PHE A 145 7.63 1.26 13.82
C PHE A 145 8.88 2.09 13.60
N LYS A 146 9.82 2.08 14.57
CA LYS A 146 11.11 2.73 14.42
C LYS A 146 11.89 2.17 13.24
N SER A 147 11.94 0.85 13.07
CA SER A 147 12.66 0.23 11.95
C SER A 147 12.09 0.63 10.60
N VAL A 148 10.75 0.63 10.45
CA VAL A 148 10.10 1.09 9.22
C VAL A 148 10.40 2.56 8.97
N PHE A 149 10.41 3.36 10.02
CA PHE A 149 10.66 4.79 9.91
C PHE A 149 12.12 5.13 9.58
N ASP A 150 13.07 4.40 10.13
CA ASP A 150 14.49 4.56 9.81
C ASP A 150 14.72 4.29 8.32
N ILE A 151 14.08 3.26 7.74
CA ILE A 151 14.11 3.00 6.28
C ILE A 151 13.52 4.17 5.50
N LEU A 152 12.38 4.72 5.95
CA LEU A 152 11.74 5.85 5.30
C LEU A 152 12.60 7.13 5.37
N ILE A 153 13.34 7.34 6.45
CA ILE A 153 14.34 8.40 6.57
C ILE A 153 15.52 8.14 5.62
N GLU A 154 16.04 6.92 5.54
CA GLU A 154 17.14 6.59 4.63
C GLU A 154 16.74 6.84 3.17
N LEU A 155 15.51 6.50 2.80
CA LEU A 155 14.96 6.79 1.48
C LEU A 155 14.67 8.28 1.24
N SER A 156 14.60 9.10 2.30
CA SER A 156 14.25 10.52 2.15
C SER A 156 15.29 11.30 1.31
N ASP A 157 16.57 10.92 1.40
CA ASP A 157 17.64 11.52 0.60
C ASP A 157 17.51 11.19 -0.90
N GLU A 158 16.88 10.06 -1.25
CA GLU A 158 16.62 9.65 -2.64
C GLU A 158 15.31 10.24 -3.17
N VAL A 159 14.31 10.36 -2.30
CA VAL A 159 12.96 10.84 -2.64
C VAL A 159 12.91 12.36 -2.79
N GLU A 160 13.61 13.09 -1.92
CA GLU A 160 13.56 14.55 -1.88
C GLU A 160 13.97 15.21 -3.23
N PRO A 161 15.06 14.79 -3.91
CA PRO A 161 15.40 15.30 -5.22
C PRO A 161 14.31 15.06 -6.27
N ALA A 162 13.66 13.91 -6.24
CA ALA A 162 12.57 13.59 -7.18
C ALA A 162 11.33 14.44 -6.92
N ILE A 163 10.97 14.67 -5.66
CA ILE A 163 9.89 15.60 -5.29
C ILE A 163 10.24 17.02 -5.74
N ARG A 164 11.49 17.45 -5.55
CA ARG A 164 11.95 18.79 -5.96
C ARG A 164 11.87 18.98 -7.47
N ASP A 165 12.26 17.98 -8.26
CA ASP A 165 12.09 17.99 -9.72
C ASP A 165 10.61 18.06 -10.13
N GLY A 166 9.75 17.26 -9.48
CA GLY A 166 8.30 17.31 -9.67
C GLY A 166 7.71 18.68 -9.36
N LEU A 167 8.13 19.31 -8.26
CA LEU A 167 7.76 20.68 -7.89
C LEU A 167 8.24 21.68 -8.95
N ALA A 168 9.49 21.61 -9.41
CA ALA A 168 10.01 22.51 -10.44
C ALA A 168 9.15 22.46 -11.71
N LYS A 169 8.84 21.26 -12.21
CA LYS A 169 7.96 21.08 -13.38
C LYS A 169 6.55 21.61 -13.12
N ALA A 170 6.00 21.34 -11.94
CA ALA A 170 4.67 21.80 -11.56
C ALA A 170 4.57 23.33 -11.51
N TYR A 171 5.59 24.00 -11.00
CA TYR A 171 5.68 25.46 -10.94
C TYR A 171 5.93 26.08 -12.32
N ALA A 172 6.82 25.50 -13.12
CA ALA A 172 7.13 25.97 -14.47
C ALA A 172 5.90 26.00 -15.38
N ARG A 173 4.97 25.04 -15.20
CA ARG A 173 3.71 24.94 -15.95
C ARG A 173 2.62 25.91 -15.49
N ARG A 174 2.66 26.36 -14.24
CA ARG A 174 1.56 27.12 -13.59
C ARG A 174 1.82 28.61 -13.52
N PHE A 175 3.07 29.00 -13.43
CA PHE A 175 3.49 30.39 -13.27
C PHE A 175 4.26 30.86 -14.47
N THR A 176 4.22 32.16 -14.74
CA THR A 176 5.06 32.85 -15.71
C THR A 176 6.47 33.06 -15.16
N GLY A 177 7.44 33.39 -16.03
CA GLY A 177 8.81 33.67 -15.58
C GLY A 177 8.90 34.83 -14.58
N GLU A 178 8.09 35.87 -14.73
CA GLU A 178 8.04 37.02 -13.81
C GLU A 178 7.48 36.61 -12.45
N GLU A 179 6.40 35.82 -12.42
CA GLU A 179 5.84 35.30 -11.17
C GLU A 179 6.81 34.38 -10.44
N LEU A 180 7.58 33.55 -11.17
CA LEU A 180 8.62 32.71 -10.57
C LEU A 180 9.76 33.54 -9.97
N ASP A 181 10.17 34.63 -10.62
CA ASP A 181 11.18 35.54 -10.11
C ASP A 181 10.69 36.27 -8.84
N ASP A 182 9.43 36.70 -8.82
CA ASP A 182 8.79 37.33 -7.66
C ASP A 182 8.68 36.35 -6.47
N ILE A 183 8.22 35.12 -6.72
CA ILE A 183 8.17 34.07 -5.71
C ILE A 183 9.57 33.78 -5.18
N SER A 184 10.55 33.62 -6.06
CA SER A 184 11.95 33.39 -5.68
C SER A 184 12.49 34.53 -4.82
N THR A 185 12.16 35.77 -5.14
CA THR A 185 12.56 36.96 -4.38
C THR A 185 11.93 36.94 -2.99
N PHE A 186 10.63 36.68 -2.88
CA PHE A 186 9.95 36.53 -1.59
C PHE A 186 10.57 35.43 -0.74
N LEU A 187 10.77 34.23 -1.30
CA LEU A 187 11.36 33.09 -0.60
C LEU A 187 12.82 33.32 -0.17
N SER A 188 13.50 34.33 -0.73
CA SER A 188 14.85 34.72 -0.29
C SER A 188 14.86 35.60 0.96
N THR A 189 13.70 36.10 1.39
CA THR A 189 13.58 36.84 2.66
C THR A 189 13.51 35.86 3.84
N ASP A 190 13.90 36.29 5.03
CA ASP A 190 13.81 35.44 6.24
C ASP A 190 12.40 34.90 6.46
N THR A 191 11.38 35.76 6.27
CA THR A 191 9.97 35.36 6.38
C THR A 191 9.57 34.39 5.27
N GLY A 192 9.98 34.64 4.03
CA GLY A 192 9.65 33.79 2.89
C GLY A 192 10.31 32.42 2.96
N ALA A 193 11.58 32.35 3.39
CA ALA A 193 12.28 31.09 3.61
C ALA A 193 11.57 30.25 4.69
N LYS A 194 11.19 30.88 5.81
CA LYS A 194 10.39 30.21 6.84
C LYS A 194 9.02 29.77 6.30
N PHE A 195 8.34 30.65 5.56
CA PHE A 195 7.04 30.33 4.96
C PHE A 195 7.15 29.12 4.04
N GLY A 196 8.12 29.09 3.12
CA GLY A 196 8.31 27.97 2.19
C GLY A 196 8.54 26.64 2.89
N ALA A 197 9.51 26.61 3.83
CA ALA A 197 9.85 25.40 4.57
C ALA A 197 8.70 24.86 5.44
N GLU A 198 7.89 25.75 6.01
CA GLU A 198 6.82 25.37 6.93
C GLU A 198 5.47 25.12 6.21
N SER A 199 5.26 25.68 5.01
CA SER A 199 3.95 25.62 4.33
C SER A 199 3.45 24.20 4.06
N LEU A 200 4.34 23.27 3.69
CA LEU A 200 4.00 21.86 3.49
C LEU A 200 3.68 21.18 4.83
N ALA A 201 4.42 21.51 5.89
CA ALA A 201 4.20 20.96 7.22
C ALA A 201 2.90 21.46 7.86
N VAL A 202 2.47 22.70 7.59
CA VAL A 202 1.21 23.27 8.11
C VAL A 202 0.00 22.42 7.73
N TYR A 203 -0.06 21.84 6.53
CA TYR A 203 -1.17 20.96 6.14
C TYR A 203 -1.20 19.64 6.93
N SER A 204 -0.04 19.24 7.48
CA SER A 204 0.10 18.07 8.34
C SER A 204 0.11 18.45 9.83
N SER A 205 -0.23 19.70 10.18
CA SER A 205 -0.24 20.14 11.57
C SER A 205 -1.42 19.53 12.32
N ARG A 206 -1.27 19.42 13.65
CA ARG A 206 -2.32 18.90 14.54
C ARG A 206 -3.61 19.72 14.40
N GLU A 207 -3.51 21.03 14.21
CA GLU A 207 -4.66 21.92 14.07
C GLU A 207 -5.45 21.60 12.79
N VAL A 208 -4.77 21.40 11.66
CA VAL A 208 -5.41 21.09 10.37
C VAL A 208 -5.98 19.66 10.36
N ILE A 209 -5.21 18.70 10.85
CA ILE A 209 -5.66 17.31 10.97
C ILE A 209 -6.84 17.22 11.95
N GLY A 210 -6.75 17.87 13.10
CA GLY A 210 -7.82 17.89 14.11
C GLY A 210 -9.12 18.46 13.55
N ALA A 211 -9.05 19.59 12.86
CA ALA A 211 -10.22 20.16 12.17
C ALA A 211 -10.82 19.20 11.12
N SER A 212 -9.98 18.43 10.43
CA SER A 212 -10.43 17.42 9.47
C SER A 212 -11.11 16.23 10.18
N MET A 213 -10.57 15.78 11.32
CA MET A 213 -11.13 14.70 12.12
C MET A 213 -12.49 15.06 12.75
N GLU A 214 -12.73 16.34 13.09
CA GLU A 214 -14.04 16.80 13.58
C GLU A 214 -15.15 16.66 12.52
N VAL A 215 -14.80 16.70 11.24
CA VAL A 215 -15.76 16.55 10.13
C VAL A 215 -15.99 15.07 9.80
N MET A 216 -15.07 14.19 10.15
CA MET A 216 -15.11 12.77 9.78
C MET A 216 -16.38 12.04 10.24
N PRO A 217 -16.90 12.22 11.48
CA PRO A 217 -18.14 11.57 11.90
C PRO A 217 -19.34 11.95 11.02
N LYS A 218 -19.45 13.22 10.63
CA LYS A 218 -20.52 13.69 9.73
C LYS A 218 -20.37 13.12 8.33
N PHE A 219 -19.13 12.98 7.86
CA PHE A 219 -18.86 12.32 6.59
C PHE A 219 -19.29 10.86 6.65
N LEU A 220 -18.92 10.12 7.70
CA LEU A 220 -19.32 8.73 7.90
C LEU A 220 -20.83 8.56 8.02
N GLU A 221 -21.50 9.38 8.83
CA GLU A 221 -22.97 9.38 8.96
C GLU A 221 -23.63 9.57 7.59
N ARG A 222 -23.15 10.53 6.81
CA ARG A 222 -23.69 10.80 5.47
C ARG A 222 -23.37 9.66 4.50
N PHE A 223 -22.16 9.11 4.53
CA PHE A 223 -21.75 7.99 3.69
C PHE A 223 -22.59 6.75 3.98
N LEU A 224 -22.73 6.36 5.26
CA LEU A 224 -23.56 5.24 5.69
C LEU A 224 -25.03 5.46 5.35
N GLY A 225 -25.56 6.67 5.55
CA GLY A 225 -26.92 7.01 5.15
C GLY A 225 -27.14 6.92 3.63
N GLN A 226 -26.14 7.27 2.81
CA GLN A 226 -26.20 7.07 1.36
C GLN A 226 -26.14 5.59 0.98
N MET A 227 -25.34 4.77 1.69
CA MET A 227 -25.30 3.33 1.49
C MET A 227 -26.60 2.62 1.87
N GLN A 228 -27.28 3.08 2.93
CA GLN A 228 -28.61 2.56 3.29
C GLN A 228 -29.66 2.88 2.21
N ASN A 229 -29.49 4.00 1.50
CA ASN A 229 -30.30 4.35 0.33
C ASN A 229 -29.70 3.81 -0.98
N ALA A 230 -28.71 2.90 -0.93
CA ALA A 230 -28.09 2.35 -2.13
C ALA A 230 -29.11 1.59 -2.99
N GLU A 231 -30.13 0.96 -2.40
CA GLU A 231 -31.21 0.32 -3.16
C GLU A 231 -32.02 1.33 -3.99
N GLU A 232 -32.25 2.53 -3.46
CA GLU A 232 -32.91 3.62 -4.19
C GLU A 232 -32.00 4.17 -5.30
N LEU A 233 -30.69 4.31 -5.03
CA LEU A 233 -29.68 4.74 -6.01
C LEU A 233 -29.40 3.69 -7.10
N MET A 234 -29.57 2.40 -6.79
CA MET A 234 -29.43 1.27 -7.70
C MET A 234 -30.74 0.87 -8.36
N GLY A 235 -31.88 1.41 -7.93
CA GLY A 235 -33.21 1.03 -8.42
C GLY A 235 -33.40 1.25 -9.93
N ASP A 236 -32.70 2.22 -10.50
CA ASP A 236 -32.68 2.48 -11.95
C ASP A 236 -31.58 1.71 -12.71
N ILE A 237 -30.69 1.02 -12.01
CA ILE A 237 -29.61 0.23 -12.61
C ILE A 237 -30.13 -1.19 -12.83
N PRO A 238 -30.12 -1.73 -14.07
CA PRO A 238 -30.51 -3.11 -14.31
C PRO A 238 -29.70 -4.06 -13.41
N PRO A 239 -30.32 -5.14 -12.91
CA PRO A 239 -29.62 -6.10 -12.06
C PRO A 239 -28.37 -6.63 -12.76
N GLN A 240 -27.36 -7.00 -11.97
CA GLN A 240 -26.13 -7.59 -12.51
C GLN A 240 -26.49 -8.79 -13.39
N ARG A 241 -25.97 -8.78 -14.63
CA ARG A 241 -26.18 -9.88 -15.57
C ARG A 241 -25.58 -11.15 -14.99
N THR A 242 -26.39 -12.20 -14.92
CA THR A 242 -25.93 -13.53 -14.52
C THR A 242 -25.24 -14.23 -15.68
N TYR A 243 -24.55 -15.34 -15.42
CA TYR A 243 -23.95 -16.17 -16.47
C TYR A 243 -24.97 -16.63 -17.53
N GLY A 244 -26.23 -16.82 -17.13
CA GLY A 244 -27.33 -17.17 -18.04
C GLY A 244 -27.73 -16.05 -19.01
N ASP A 245 -27.43 -14.79 -18.65
CA ASP A 245 -27.75 -13.61 -19.46
C ASP A 245 -26.68 -13.30 -20.51
N LEU A 246 -25.57 -14.05 -20.52
CA LEU A 246 -24.47 -13.88 -21.47
C LEU A 246 -24.72 -14.69 -22.75
N SER A 247 -24.50 -14.08 -23.91
CA SER A 247 -24.48 -14.80 -25.20
C SER A 247 -23.27 -15.73 -25.31
N GLU A 248 -23.32 -16.70 -26.21
CA GLU A 248 -22.21 -17.64 -26.45
C GLU A 248 -20.91 -16.93 -26.88
N LEU A 249 -21.02 -15.78 -27.55
CA LEU A 249 -19.86 -14.95 -27.91
C LEU A 249 -19.29 -14.24 -26.68
N GLU A 250 -20.14 -13.74 -25.79
CA GLU A 250 -19.73 -13.11 -24.54
C GLU A 250 -19.12 -14.12 -23.56
N LYS A 251 -19.66 -15.34 -23.48
CA LYS A 251 -19.07 -16.43 -22.69
C LYS A 251 -17.70 -16.85 -23.21
N LYS A 252 -17.53 -16.95 -24.54
CA LYS A 252 -16.21 -17.18 -25.16
C LYS A 252 -15.23 -16.07 -24.86
N ARG A 253 -15.68 -14.82 -24.90
CA ARG A 253 -14.86 -13.68 -24.54
C ARG A 253 -14.49 -13.68 -23.06
N LEU A 254 -15.43 -14.02 -22.18
CA LEU A 254 -15.19 -14.14 -20.74
C LEU A 254 -14.19 -15.26 -20.42
N ALA A 255 -14.31 -16.41 -21.09
CA ALA A 255 -13.40 -17.55 -20.96
C ALA A 255 -11.98 -17.17 -21.39
N GLN A 256 -11.87 -16.49 -22.53
CA GLN A 256 -10.61 -15.98 -23.03
C GLN A 256 -9.96 -14.97 -22.08
N LEU A 257 -10.75 -14.10 -21.44
CA LEU A 257 -10.25 -13.12 -20.47
C LEU A 257 -9.79 -13.77 -19.16
N LEU A 258 -10.48 -14.81 -18.71
CA LEU A 258 -10.18 -15.54 -17.48
C LEU A 258 -9.16 -16.67 -17.66
N GLY A 259 -8.75 -16.95 -18.90
CA GLY A 259 -7.78 -18.01 -19.21
C GLY A 259 -8.30 -19.43 -18.91
N VAL A 260 -9.62 -19.62 -18.89
CA VAL A 260 -10.28 -20.90 -18.63
C VAL A 260 -11.09 -21.34 -19.84
N ASP A 261 -11.42 -22.62 -19.95
CA ASP A 261 -12.33 -23.09 -20.98
C ASP A 261 -13.77 -22.64 -20.70
N VAL A 262 -14.54 -22.40 -21.76
CA VAL A 262 -15.95 -21.94 -21.65
C VAL A 262 -16.81 -22.92 -20.86
N GLU A 263 -16.46 -24.20 -20.90
CA GLU A 263 -17.12 -25.29 -20.18
C GLU A 263 -16.87 -25.20 -18.66
N ASP A 264 -15.79 -24.54 -18.23
CA ASP A 264 -15.40 -24.35 -16.82
C ASP A 264 -15.92 -23.03 -16.21
N LEU A 265 -16.63 -22.21 -17.00
CA LEU A 265 -17.28 -20.98 -16.57
C LEU A 265 -18.67 -21.18 -15.95
N GLY A 266 -19.12 -22.43 -15.79
CA GLY A 266 -20.46 -22.76 -15.29
C GLY A 266 -20.88 -21.97 -14.05
N PRO A 267 -22.19 -21.86 -13.75
CA PRO A 267 -22.71 -21.00 -12.70
C PRO A 267 -22.01 -21.31 -11.38
N ARG A 268 -21.05 -20.47 -11.02
CA ARG A 268 -20.51 -20.44 -9.67
C ARG A 268 -21.50 -19.61 -8.89
N GLU A 269 -22.00 -20.15 -7.79
CA GLU A 269 -22.68 -19.33 -6.79
C GLU A 269 -21.73 -18.19 -6.46
N THR A 270 -22.04 -17.00 -7.00
CA THR A 270 -21.50 -15.78 -6.44
C THR A 270 -21.94 -15.82 -5.00
N GLY A 271 -21.00 -15.87 -4.06
CA GLY A 271 -21.30 -15.70 -2.64
C GLY A 271 -21.89 -14.31 -2.44
N GLN A 272 -23.19 -14.18 -2.72
CA GLN A 272 -24.07 -13.27 -2.01
C GLN A 272 -24.01 -13.80 -0.58
N GLY A 273 -23.21 -13.14 0.25
CA GLY A 273 -23.44 -13.21 1.68
C GLY A 273 -24.91 -12.88 1.90
N ASP A 274 -25.61 -13.82 2.53
CA ASP A 274 -26.95 -13.64 3.01
C ASP A 274 -26.98 -12.42 3.93
N TYR A 275 -27.33 -11.25 3.40
CA TYR A 275 -27.95 -10.22 4.21
C TYR A 275 -29.41 -10.64 4.37
N GLU A 276 -29.63 -11.65 5.22
CA GLU A 276 -30.95 -12.03 5.70
C GLU A 276 -31.57 -10.80 6.36
N THR A 277 -32.40 -10.09 5.60
CA THR A 277 -33.45 -9.27 6.17
C THR A 277 -34.47 -10.25 6.73
N GLU A 278 -34.33 -10.59 8.01
CA GLU A 278 -35.43 -11.15 8.80
C GLU A 278 -36.59 -10.15 8.78
N ALA A 279 -37.47 -10.30 7.79
CA ALA A 279 -38.80 -9.75 7.86
C ALA A 279 -39.58 -10.58 8.90
N GLU A 280 -39.78 -10.03 10.08
CA GLU A 280 -40.74 -10.58 11.05
C GLU A 280 -42.11 -10.79 10.37
N PRO A 281 -42.75 -11.95 10.53
CA PRO A 281 -44.13 -12.12 10.11
C PRO A 281 -45.05 -11.44 11.13
N GLU A 282 -45.82 -10.47 10.65
CA GLU A 282 -46.97 -9.91 11.37
C GLU A 282 -47.87 -11.01 11.95
N SER A 283 -48.19 -10.88 13.25
CA SER A 283 -49.35 -11.52 13.88
C SER A 283 -50.05 -10.53 14.81
#